data_AF-A0A7C2YAV8-F1
#
_entry.id   AF-A0A7C2YAV8-F1
#
_cell.length_a   1.000
_cell.length_b   1.000
_cell.length_c   1.000
_cell.angle_alpha   90.00
_cell.angle_beta   90.00
_cell.angle_gamma   90.00
#
_symmetry.space_group_name_H-M   'P 1'
#
loop_
_entity.id
_entity.type
_entity.pdbx_description
1 polymer ?
#
loop_
_entity_poly.entity_id
_entity_poly.type
_entity_poly.pdbx_seq_one_letter_code
_entity_poly.pdbx_strand_id
1 'polypeptide(L)'
;MVPQEKRGRVDAERRGSHDANSIRTEFWNYGMVGNYPADPGNVDLSVFHSVEVPKGGGMNYSDGVTPFVLAKVRQRNNADAFIMETGYRERQALSPLKNRVMRFEPRPGYFQPDPNLNRGRSPAISNDPRTWPESWPDKESDTFDPGWRGSWNGYFGKRANADQESYTVMDDDFYDAWDFFPDSRDATRRGLGLRVEVRGFQWANPQAQNVVFWHYDITNEGTTDYNENIIFGLYFDSGVGGSALSCDGIFESDDDNAYYDRSFNTKTQNLNLVYTWDKFGHGKDLSGNCGTTGYLGYAYLETPGKPGDGIDNDNDGIVDEKRDGGPGALLTSQPEIEAYVRSRYDVEKYNATFSNFKSRPAYRASRWWTGDEDLDWVAELHDTGADGVFGTNDPGEGDGRPTNGETNFDRTDLHESDQIGLTGFKFNRIRAGTGAPSDAVDGIEFYSSTKNWPRLLYEKFTDPVFSA
;
A
#
# COMPACT_ATOMS: atom_id res chain seq x y z
N MET A 1 19.11 9.78 12.05
CA MET A 1 19.92 8.79 11.32
C MET A 1 19.47 7.41 11.77
N VAL A 2 19.16 6.51 10.83
CA VAL A 2 18.81 5.13 11.15
C VAL A 2 20.10 4.29 11.19
N PRO A 3 20.45 3.68 12.34
CA PRO A 3 21.62 2.82 12.46
C PRO A 3 21.60 1.67 11.46
N GLN A 4 22.76 1.27 10.93
CA GLN A 4 22.87 0.26 9.87
C GLN A 4 22.27 -1.09 10.28
N GLU A 5 22.38 -1.47 11.55
CA GLU A 5 21.83 -2.70 12.11
C GLU A 5 20.29 -2.73 12.13
N LYS A 6 19.63 -1.58 11.99
CA LYS A 6 18.17 -1.43 11.92
C LYS A 6 17.65 -1.32 10.48
N ARG A 7 18.52 -1.34 9.48
CA ARG A 7 18.14 -1.26 8.06
C ARG A 7 17.78 -2.62 7.47
N GLY A 8 17.28 -2.63 6.24
CA GLY A 8 16.84 -3.80 5.50
C GLY A 8 17.90 -4.89 5.41
N ARG A 9 17.49 -6.15 5.64
CA ARG A 9 18.39 -7.31 5.55
C ARG A 9 17.70 -8.52 4.93
N VAL A 10 18.42 -9.18 4.02
CA VAL A 10 18.02 -10.43 3.36
C VAL A 10 17.75 -11.57 4.38
N ASP A 11 18.47 -11.61 5.50
CA ASP A 11 18.26 -12.64 6.53
C ASP A 11 16.96 -12.46 7.33
N ALA A 12 16.36 -11.28 7.24
CA ALA A 12 15.08 -10.93 7.83
C ALA A 12 13.90 -11.26 6.92
N GLU A 13 14.12 -11.78 5.69
CA GLU A 13 13.06 -12.20 4.78
C GLU A 13 12.20 -13.32 5.38
N ARG A 14 10.89 -13.13 5.32
CA ARG A 14 9.87 -14.05 5.84
C ARG A 14 8.68 -14.06 4.90
N ARG A 15 8.01 -15.21 4.85
CA ARG A 15 6.77 -15.40 4.10
C ARG A 15 5.60 -15.55 5.07
N GLY A 16 4.54 -14.80 4.86
CA GLY A 16 3.27 -14.89 5.57
C GLY A 16 2.14 -15.34 4.66
N SER A 17 0.95 -15.48 5.24
CA SER A 17 -0.28 -15.76 4.51
C SER A 17 -1.46 -14.97 5.09
N HIS A 18 -2.35 -14.54 4.21
CA HIS A 18 -3.69 -14.08 4.54
C HIS A 18 -4.72 -15.11 4.06
N ASP A 19 -5.63 -15.51 4.95
CA ASP A 19 -6.62 -16.56 4.74
C ASP A 19 -7.88 -16.42 5.62
N ALA A 20 -8.15 -15.23 6.17
CA ALA A 20 -9.32 -14.97 7.01
C ALA A 20 -10.68 -15.03 6.28
N ASN A 21 -10.69 -14.92 4.94
CA ASN A 21 -11.94 -14.96 4.16
C ASN A 21 -11.80 -15.79 2.86
N SER A 22 -12.55 -15.47 1.79
CA SER A 22 -12.60 -16.24 0.54
C SER A 22 -11.29 -16.16 -0.26
N ILE A 23 -10.48 -15.11 -0.08
CA ILE A 23 -9.13 -15.04 -0.67
C ILE A 23 -8.13 -15.73 0.27
N ARG A 24 -7.30 -16.63 -0.28
CA ARG A 24 -6.08 -17.14 0.38
C ARG A 24 -4.85 -16.74 -0.43
N THR A 25 -3.91 -16.02 0.17
CA THR A 25 -2.68 -15.61 -0.51
C THR A 25 -1.47 -15.66 0.40
N GLU A 26 -0.32 -16.03 -0.17
CA GLU A 26 0.98 -15.76 0.45
C GLU A 26 1.43 -14.31 0.21
N PHE A 27 2.32 -13.82 1.07
CA PHE A 27 2.98 -12.53 0.92
C PHE A 27 4.39 -12.57 1.55
N TRP A 28 5.21 -11.60 1.19
CA TRP A 28 6.61 -11.48 1.60
C TRP A 28 6.86 -10.12 2.24
N ASN A 29 7.60 -10.10 3.33
CA ASN A 29 7.89 -8.88 4.09
C ASN A 29 8.88 -7.92 3.40
N TYR A 30 9.32 -8.23 2.18
CA TYR A 30 9.99 -7.30 1.28
C TYR A 30 9.01 -6.58 0.32
N GLY A 31 7.69 -6.72 0.52
CA GLY A 31 6.66 -5.94 -0.18
C GLY A 31 5.93 -6.64 -1.32
N MET A 32 6.09 -7.96 -1.48
CA MET A 32 5.41 -8.73 -2.54
C MET A 32 4.21 -9.50 -1.99
N VAL A 33 3.06 -9.39 -2.66
CA VAL A 33 1.85 -10.19 -2.42
C VAL A 33 1.69 -11.19 -3.56
N GLY A 34 1.31 -12.42 -3.24
CA GLY A 34 1.34 -13.52 -4.19
C GLY A 34 2.77 -14.01 -4.43
N ASN A 35 2.91 -14.93 -5.38
CA ASN A 35 4.16 -15.58 -5.74
C ASN A 35 4.03 -16.29 -7.09
N TYR A 36 5.16 -16.79 -7.58
CA TYR A 36 5.22 -17.67 -8.73
C TYR A 36 5.85 -19.01 -8.33
N PRO A 37 5.28 -20.16 -8.72
CA PRO A 37 5.79 -21.45 -8.33
C PRO A 37 7.09 -21.77 -9.07
N ALA A 38 8.00 -22.50 -8.41
CA ALA A 38 9.29 -22.87 -9.01
C ALA A 38 9.16 -23.85 -10.18
N ASP A 39 8.11 -24.68 -10.18
CA ASP A 39 7.74 -25.56 -11.30
C ASP A 39 6.30 -25.24 -11.73
N PRO A 40 6.10 -24.24 -12.63
CA PRO A 40 4.78 -23.79 -13.03
C PRO A 40 3.98 -24.86 -13.81
N GLY A 41 4.64 -25.87 -14.39
CA GLY A 41 3.94 -26.98 -15.06
C GLY A 41 3.31 -27.97 -14.09
N ASN A 42 3.91 -28.15 -12.90
CA ASN A 42 3.53 -29.17 -11.92
C ASN A 42 3.24 -28.59 -10.53
N VAL A 43 2.54 -27.45 -10.49
CA VAL A 43 2.16 -26.80 -9.23
C VAL A 43 1.30 -27.72 -8.36
N ASP A 44 1.68 -27.88 -7.09
CA ASP A 44 0.83 -28.49 -6.08
C ASP A 44 -0.12 -27.44 -5.49
N LEU A 45 -1.34 -27.39 -6.05
CA LEU A 45 -2.40 -26.45 -5.66
C LEU A 45 -2.94 -26.70 -4.24
N SER A 46 -2.54 -27.80 -3.58
CA SER A 46 -2.89 -28.05 -2.18
C SER A 46 -2.05 -27.21 -1.20
N VAL A 47 -0.90 -26.68 -1.64
CA VAL A 47 0.03 -25.91 -0.81
C VAL A 47 0.45 -24.56 -1.40
N PHE A 48 0.27 -24.33 -2.69
CA PHE A 48 0.60 -23.07 -3.37
C PHE A 48 -0.64 -22.19 -3.53
N HIS A 49 -0.59 -20.98 -2.96
CA HIS A 49 -1.74 -20.06 -2.87
C HIS A 49 -1.29 -18.63 -3.17
N SER A 50 -1.47 -18.22 -4.42
CA SER A 50 -1.17 -16.88 -4.91
C SER A 50 -2.46 -16.21 -5.37
N VAL A 51 -3.07 -15.45 -4.45
CA VAL A 51 -4.39 -14.84 -4.63
C VAL A 51 -5.42 -15.91 -5.05
N GLU A 52 -5.53 -16.99 -4.27
CA GLU A 52 -6.44 -18.08 -4.54
C GLU A 52 -7.89 -17.71 -4.19
N VAL A 53 -8.81 -17.91 -5.14
CA VAL A 53 -10.23 -17.61 -4.97
C VAL A 53 -11.13 -18.61 -5.72
N PRO A 54 -12.15 -19.23 -5.08
CA PRO A 54 -12.37 -19.24 -3.64
C PRO A 54 -11.30 -20.08 -2.93
N LYS A 55 -10.99 -19.72 -1.69
CA LYS A 55 -10.09 -20.45 -0.79
C LYS A 55 -10.51 -21.92 -0.72
N GLY A 56 -9.56 -22.81 -0.99
CA GLY A 56 -9.77 -24.26 -1.05
C GLY A 56 -10.12 -24.78 -2.45
N GLY A 57 -10.28 -23.89 -3.44
CA GLY A 57 -10.51 -24.27 -4.84
C GLY A 57 -9.23 -24.54 -5.62
N GLY A 58 -8.10 -23.94 -5.24
CA GLY A 58 -6.82 -24.03 -5.94
C GLY A 58 -6.69 -23.13 -7.18
N MET A 59 -7.70 -22.32 -7.50
CA MET A 59 -7.66 -21.36 -8.60
C MET A 59 -6.89 -20.10 -8.17
N ASN A 60 -5.74 -19.83 -8.80
CA ASN A 60 -4.86 -18.69 -8.49
C ASN A 60 -5.06 -17.56 -9.50
N TYR A 61 -4.74 -16.32 -9.11
CA TYR A 61 -5.05 -15.13 -9.93
C TYR A 61 -3.88 -14.17 -10.16
N SER A 62 -2.78 -14.30 -9.42
CA SER A 62 -1.64 -13.39 -9.53
C SER A 62 -0.32 -14.14 -9.43
N ASP A 63 0.68 -13.69 -10.17
CA ASP A 63 2.07 -14.14 -10.06
C ASP A 63 2.89 -13.24 -9.13
N GLY A 64 2.39 -12.04 -8.84
CA GLY A 64 2.93 -11.16 -7.80
C GLY A 64 2.48 -9.71 -7.94
N VAL A 65 2.33 -9.04 -6.82
CA VAL A 65 2.01 -7.61 -6.72
C VAL A 65 3.03 -6.94 -5.81
N THR A 66 3.56 -5.77 -6.19
CA THR A 66 4.49 -5.00 -5.34
C THR A 66 4.28 -3.51 -5.53
N PRO A 67 4.45 -2.67 -4.49
CA PRO A 67 4.62 -1.24 -4.69
C PRO A 67 5.93 -0.98 -5.41
N PHE A 68 5.98 0.15 -6.10
CA PHE A 68 7.20 0.76 -6.59
C PHE A 68 7.28 2.23 -6.22
N VAL A 69 8.50 2.71 -6.02
CA VAL A 69 8.82 4.13 -5.91
C VAL A 69 9.81 4.49 -7.01
N LEU A 70 9.56 5.57 -7.74
CA LEU A 70 10.41 6.00 -8.84
C LEU A 70 10.73 7.48 -8.73
N ALA A 71 12.01 7.83 -8.67
CA ALA A 71 12.45 9.21 -8.62
C ALA A 71 13.62 9.47 -9.56
N LYS A 72 13.69 10.71 -10.06
CA LYS A 72 14.86 11.22 -10.78
C LYS A 72 15.80 11.89 -9.77
N VAL A 73 17.05 11.46 -9.70
CA VAL A 73 18.05 12.04 -8.77
C VAL A 73 19.24 12.60 -9.53
N ARG A 74 19.92 13.55 -8.89
CA ARG A 74 21.19 14.10 -9.37
C ARG A 74 22.34 13.48 -8.61
N GLN A 75 23.20 12.74 -9.30
CA GLN A 75 24.40 12.14 -8.72
C GLN A 75 25.48 13.21 -8.45
N ARG A 76 26.49 12.88 -7.63
CA ARG A 76 27.59 13.82 -7.31
C ARG A 76 28.42 14.24 -8.52
N ASN A 77 28.47 13.41 -9.55
CA ASN A 77 29.10 13.72 -10.84
C ASN A 77 28.24 14.61 -11.75
N ASN A 78 27.11 15.12 -11.26
CA ASN A 78 26.13 15.93 -11.95
C ASN A 78 25.35 15.21 -13.09
N ALA A 79 25.42 13.88 -13.16
CA ALA A 79 24.59 13.08 -14.06
C ALA A 79 23.21 12.79 -13.43
N ASP A 80 22.17 12.81 -14.26
CA ASP A 80 20.84 12.35 -13.87
C ASP A 80 20.82 10.81 -13.73
N ALA A 81 20.10 10.31 -12.74
CA ALA A 81 19.78 8.91 -12.57
C ALA A 81 18.28 8.75 -12.28
N PHE A 82 17.71 7.61 -12.66
CA PHE A 82 16.31 7.27 -12.42
C PHE A 82 16.32 5.99 -11.60
N ILE A 83 15.95 6.10 -10.32
CA ILE A 83 15.98 4.99 -9.37
C ILE A 83 14.54 4.50 -9.22
N MET A 84 14.31 3.23 -9.57
CA MET A 84 13.03 2.55 -9.38
C MET A 84 13.21 1.48 -8.31
N GLU A 85 12.57 1.69 -7.17
CA GLU A 85 12.63 0.82 -6.00
C GLU A 85 11.40 -0.07 -5.95
N THR A 86 11.59 -1.38 -5.84
CA THR A 86 10.48 -2.35 -5.77
C THR A 86 10.83 -3.51 -4.82
N GLY A 87 9.82 -4.25 -4.39
CA GLY A 87 9.94 -5.47 -3.62
C GLY A 87 9.84 -6.75 -4.46
N TYR A 88 10.15 -6.71 -5.76
CA TYR A 88 9.86 -7.84 -6.65
C TYR A 88 10.94 -8.93 -6.67
N ARG A 89 10.54 -10.18 -6.94
CA ARG A 89 11.44 -11.34 -7.00
C ARG A 89 12.37 -11.38 -8.21
N GLU A 90 12.00 -10.71 -9.30
CA GLU A 90 12.71 -10.76 -10.58
C GLU A 90 12.87 -9.35 -11.19
N ARG A 91 13.55 -9.26 -12.34
CA ARG A 91 13.75 -8.01 -13.10
C ARG A 91 14.46 -6.90 -12.32
N GLN A 92 15.21 -7.30 -11.30
CA GLN A 92 16.07 -6.46 -10.48
C GLN A 92 17.52 -6.52 -10.97
N ALA A 93 18.28 -5.48 -10.68
CA ALA A 93 19.73 -5.52 -10.82
C ALA A 93 20.42 -6.11 -9.58
N LEU A 94 21.66 -6.56 -9.78
CA LEU A 94 22.58 -6.86 -8.70
C LEU A 94 23.35 -5.60 -8.30
N SER A 95 23.50 -5.41 -7.00
CA SER A 95 24.39 -4.42 -6.39
C SER A 95 25.82 -4.64 -6.89
N PRO A 96 26.48 -3.61 -7.46
CA PRO A 96 27.86 -3.71 -7.90
C PRO A 96 28.86 -3.81 -6.73
N LEU A 97 28.44 -3.46 -5.51
CA LEU A 97 29.30 -3.46 -4.32
C LEU A 97 29.14 -4.72 -3.46
N LYS A 98 27.90 -5.19 -3.31
CA LYS A 98 27.53 -6.25 -2.37
C LYS A 98 27.19 -7.58 -3.06
N ASN A 99 27.03 -7.60 -4.39
CA ASN A 99 26.59 -8.77 -5.16
C ASN A 99 25.27 -9.37 -4.60
N ARG A 100 24.31 -8.47 -4.32
CA ARG A 100 22.96 -8.77 -3.81
C ARG A 100 21.93 -8.16 -4.73
N VAL A 101 20.74 -8.75 -4.79
CA VAL A 101 19.61 -8.15 -5.52
C VAL A 101 19.30 -6.79 -4.90
N MET A 102 19.19 -5.75 -5.72
CA MET A 102 18.72 -4.44 -5.29
C MET A 102 17.20 -4.45 -5.33
N ARG A 103 16.59 -4.53 -4.15
CA ARG A 103 15.14 -4.45 -3.90
C ARG A 103 14.91 -3.93 -2.48
N PHE A 104 13.66 -3.61 -2.15
CA PHE A 104 13.29 -3.41 -0.76
C PHE A 104 13.61 -4.67 0.05
N GLU A 105 14.17 -4.50 1.24
CA GLU A 105 14.47 -5.59 2.16
C GLU A 105 13.88 -5.31 3.54
N PRO A 106 13.39 -6.33 4.26
CA PRO A 106 12.71 -6.13 5.52
C PRO A 106 13.66 -5.64 6.60
N ARG A 107 13.20 -4.68 7.40
CA ARG A 107 13.88 -4.27 8.62
C ARG A 107 13.78 -5.34 9.69
N PRO A 108 14.87 -5.67 10.38
CA PRO A 108 14.82 -6.59 11.52
C PRO A 108 14.07 -5.96 12.70
N GLY A 109 13.56 -6.82 13.59
CA GLY A 109 12.88 -6.39 14.82
C GLY A 109 11.36 -6.23 14.69
N TYR A 110 10.78 -6.37 13.49
CA TYR A 110 9.33 -6.31 13.26
C TYR A 110 8.65 -7.68 13.22
N PHE A 111 9.30 -8.72 13.72
CA PHE A 111 8.74 -10.06 13.91
C PHE A 111 9.55 -10.80 14.97
N GLN A 112 9.02 -11.89 15.53
CA GLN A 112 9.71 -12.77 16.47
C GLN A 112 10.84 -13.56 15.77
N PRO A 113 12.13 -13.29 16.07
CA PRO A 113 13.24 -13.96 15.38
C PRO A 113 13.54 -15.37 15.89
N ASP A 114 13.15 -15.75 17.11
CA ASP A 114 13.44 -17.09 17.65
C ASP A 114 12.61 -18.16 16.93
N PRO A 115 13.24 -19.10 16.19
CA PRO A 115 12.52 -20.15 15.47
C PRO A 115 11.80 -21.14 16.39
N ASN A 116 12.11 -21.18 17.70
CA ASN A 116 11.38 -22.03 18.64
C ASN A 116 10.02 -21.43 19.01
N LEU A 117 9.93 -20.10 19.03
CA LEU A 117 8.70 -19.34 19.28
C LEU A 117 7.91 -19.16 17.97
N ASN A 118 8.56 -18.64 16.93
CA ASN A 118 7.99 -18.45 15.59
C ASN A 118 8.42 -19.58 14.65
N ARG A 119 7.84 -20.77 14.87
CA ARG A 119 8.18 -21.99 14.11
C ARG A 119 7.87 -21.87 12.62
N GLY A 120 6.83 -21.12 12.27
CA GLY A 120 6.45 -20.87 10.87
C GLY A 120 7.42 -19.92 10.15
N ARG A 121 8.29 -19.22 10.88
CA ARG A 121 9.11 -18.13 10.36
C ARG A 121 8.25 -17.14 9.56
N SER A 122 7.14 -16.73 10.17
CA SER A 122 6.18 -15.82 9.55
C SER A 122 6.50 -14.37 9.93
N PRO A 123 6.15 -13.39 9.08
CA PRO A 123 5.98 -12.01 9.50
C PRO A 123 4.97 -11.89 10.65
N ALA A 124 4.95 -10.73 11.32
CA ALA A 124 4.01 -10.49 12.40
C ALA A 124 2.56 -10.45 11.87
N ILE A 125 1.66 -11.18 12.53
CA ILE A 125 0.23 -11.23 12.20
C ILE A 125 -0.63 -11.16 13.47
N SER A 126 -1.71 -10.41 13.43
CA SER A 126 -2.52 -10.03 14.60
C SER A 126 -3.16 -11.21 15.32
N ASN A 127 -3.45 -12.29 14.61
CA ASN A 127 -4.07 -13.49 15.17
C ASN A 127 -3.06 -14.54 15.66
N ASP A 128 -1.74 -14.27 15.58
CA ASP A 128 -0.70 -15.15 16.14
C ASP A 128 0.37 -14.36 16.92
N PRO A 129 0.18 -14.17 18.24
CA PRO A 129 1.14 -13.48 19.10
C PRO A 129 2.55 -14.08 19.12
N ARG A 130 2.73 -15.35 18.70
CA ARG A 130 4.05 -15.98 18.62
C ARG A 130 4.91 -15.36 17.52
N THR A 131 4.30 -14.64 16.59
CA THR A 131 4.99 -13.95 15.49
C THR A 131 5.44 -12.54 15.86
N TRP A 132 4.98 -12.00 17.01
CA TRP A 132 5.26 -10.62 17.40
C TRP A 132 6.66 -10.47 18.00
N PRO A 133 7.37 -9.37 17.70
CA PRO A 133 8.60 -9.08 18.40
C PRO A 133 8.35 -8.86 19.90
N GLU A 134 9.39 -8.94 20.71
CA GLU A 134 9.29 -8.65 22.15
C GLU A 134 8.88 -7.19 22.42
N SER A 135 9.26 -6.30 21.50
CA SER A 135 9.05 -4.86 21.53
C SER A 135 9.02 -4.33 20.08
N TRP A 136 8.09 -3.43 19.77
CA TRP A 136 7.93 -2.83 18.45
C TRP A 136 8.90 -1.66 18.26
N PRO A 137 9.84 -1.72 17.28
CA PRO A 137 10.88 -0.71 17.14
C PRO A 137 10.38 0.72 16.90
N ASP A 138 9.24 0.87 16.22
CA ASP A 138 8.58 2.15 15.91
C ASP A 138 7.76 2.71 17.08
N LYS A 139 7.62 1.95 18.17
CA LYS A 139 6.90 2.35 19.39
C LYS A 139 7.81 2.52 20.60
N GLU A 140 9.13 2.35 20.45
CA GLU A 140 10.12 2.49 21.55
C GLU A 140 10.10 3.87 22.22
N SER A 141 9.69 4.91 21.49
CA SER A 141 9.56 6.28 22.00
C SER A 141 8.18 6.60 22.59
N ASP A 142 7.26 5.63 22.61
CA ASP A 142 5.99 5.76 23.32
C ASP A 142 6.27 6.10 24.79
N THR A 143 5.56 7.09 25.32
CA THR A 143 5.86 7.65 26.64
C THR A 143 5.26 6.84 27.79
N PHE A 144 4.26 6.01 27.53
CA PHE A 144 3.49 5.28 28.54
C PHE A 144 3.74 3.78 28.47
N ASP A 145 3.95 3.25 27.27
CA ASP A 145 4.24 1.83 27.03
C ASP A 145 5.34 1.70 25.96
N PRO A 146 6.60 2.05 26.26
CA PRO A 146 7.69 1.95 25.32
C PRO A 146 7.74 0.58 24.64
N GLY A 147 7.59 0.59 23.31
CA GLY A 147 7.67 -0.59 22.48
C GLY A 147 6.41 -1.46 22.45
N TRP A 148 5.30 -1.01 23.08
CA TRP A 148 4.00 -1.69 23.05
C TRP A 148 4.11 -3.19 23.34
N ARG A 149 4.83 -3.54 24.42
CA ARG A 149 5.27 -4.92 24.65
C ARG A 149 4.09 -5.83 24.93
N GLY A 150 4.00 -6.93 24.17
CA GLY A 150 2.90 -7.89 24.29
C GLY A 150 1.56 -7.40 23.72
N SER A 151 1.53 -6.23 23.09
CA SER A 151 0.37 -5.67 22.39
C SER A 151 0.57 -5.78 20.88
N TRP A 152 -0.52 -5.85 20.12
CA TRP A 152 -0.44 -5.77 18.66
C TRP A 152 -0.16 -4.33 18.23
N ASN A 153 0.78 -4.13 17.30
CA ASN A 153 0.97 -2.83 16.64
C ASN A 153 -0.06 -2.70 15.52
N GLY A 154 -1.29 -2.33 15.87
CA GLY A 154 -2.39 -2.17 14.93
C GLY A 154 -2.43 -0.82 14.24
N TYR A 155 -3.16 -0.75 13.14
CA TYR A 155 -3.30 0.48 12.35
C TYR A 155 -3.91 1.65 13.14
N PHE A 156 -4.97 1.37 13.91
CA PHE A 156 -5.64 2.31 14.82
C PHE A 156 -5.29 2.00 16.28
N GLY A 157 -4.00 1.83 16.56
CA GLY A 157 -3.53 1.69 17.92
C GLY A 157 -3.27 0.26 18.41
N LYS A 158 -3.37 0.02 19.71
CA LYS A 158 -3.00 -1.28 20.35
C LYS A 158 -4.03 -2.39 20.16
N ARG A 159 -4.69 -2.44 19.00
CA ARG A 159 -5.74 -3.41 18.66
C ARG A 159 -5.67 -3.83 17.20
N ALA A 160 -6.07 -5.06 16.90
CA ALA A 160 -6.25 -5.49 15.52
C ALA A 160 -7.44 -4.75 14.90
N ASN A 161 -7.29 -4.28 13.66
CA ASN A 161 -8.39 -3.62 12.96
C ASN A 161 -9.16 -4.55 12.01
N ALA A 162 -8.60 -5.73 11.73
CA ALA A 162 -9.19 -6.78 10.92
C ALA A 162 -9.07 -8.14 11.62
N ASP A 163 -9.88 -9.12 11.21
CA ASP A 163 -9.78 -10.51 11.71
C ASP A 163 -8.38 -11.09 11.47
N GLN A 164 -7.71 -10.62 10.42
CA GLN A 164 -6.29 -10.83 10.18
C GLN A 164 -5.65 -9.55 9.67
N GLU A 165 -4.65 -9.07 10.41
CA GLU A 165 -3.83 -7.92 10.06
C GLU A 165 -2.36 -8.36 10.08
N SER A 166 -1.59 -8.05 9.03
CA SER A 166 -0.13 -8.25 9.03
C SER A 166 0.58 -6.92 9.13
N TYR A 167 1.73 -6.88 9.80
CA TYR A 167 2.57 -5.68 9.89
C TYR A 167 4.03 -6.00 9.61
N THR A 168 4.62 -5.28 8.66
CA THR A 168 6.03 -5.40 8.29
C THR A 168 6.61 -4.03 7.95
N VAL A 169 7.93 -3.90 8.02
CA VAL A 169 8.63 -2.69 7.61
C VAL A 169 9.80 -3.10 6.72
N MET A 170 10.01 -2.37 5.62
CA MET A 170 11.08 -2.58 4.67
C MET A 170 11.80 -1.28 4.32
N ASP A 171 13.02 -1.37 3.78
CA ASP A 171 13.76 -0.23 3.25
C ASP A 171 14.66 -0.60 2.07
N ASP A 172 15.30 0.42 1.49
CA ASP A 172 16.04 0.43 0.22
C ASP A 172 17.59 0.40 0.38
N ASP A 173 18.15 -0.04 1.52
CA ASP A 173 19.60 0.09 1.81
C ASP A 173 20.56 -0.63 0.82
N PHE A 174 20.03 -1.51 -0.04
CA PHE A 174 20.82 -2.20 -1.07
C PHE A 174 20.90 -1.47 -2.42
N TYR A 175 20.15 -0.39 -2.64
CA TYR A 175 20.18 0.39 -3.89
C TYR A 175 21.46 1.25 -4.01
N ASP A 176 22.59 0.61 -4.28
CA ASP A 176 23.93 1.20 -4.23
C ASP A 176 24.65 1.33 -5.58
N ALA A 177 23.90 1.19 -6.69
CA ALA A 177 24.45 1.30 -8.05
C ALA A 177 24.76 2.74 -8.51
N TRP A 178 24.36 3.75 -7.74
CA TRP A 178 24.50 5.16 -8.10
C TRP A 178 25.44 5.90 -7.14
N ASP A 179 26.10 6.93 -7.66
CA ASP A 179 26.88 7.87 -6.86
C ASP A 179 25.96 8.93 -6.23
N PHE A 180 25.00 8.43 -5.45
CA PHE A 180 23.94 9.17 -4.78
C PHE A 180 23.82 8.68 -3.33
N PHE A 181 23.60 9.64 -2.41
CA PHE A 181 23.49 9.41 -0.97
C PHE A 181 22.32 10.28 -0.45
N PRO A 182 21.17 9.67 -0.10
CA PRO A 182 19.94 10.41 0.20
C PRO A 182 19.95 11.11 1.57
N ASP A 183 20.91 10.81 2.44
CA ASP A 183 21.04 11.43 3.76
C ASP A 183 22.39 12.14 3.90
N SER A 184 22.38 13.47 3.96
CA SER A 184 23.56 14.31 4.16
C SER A 184 24.20 14.12 5.54
N ARG A 185 23.45 13.58 6.51
CA ARG A 185 23.93 13.25 7.86
C ARG A 185 24.62 11.88 7.89
N ASP A 186 24.35 11.01 6.91
CA ASP A 186 24.83 9.64 6.87
C ASP A 186 25.21 9.18 5.46
N ALA A 187 26.52 9.26 5.17
CA ALA A 187 27.09 8.84 3.89
C ALA A 187 27.11 7.32 3.67
N THR A 188 26.58 6.51 4.59
CA THR A 188 26.40 5.07 4.39
C THR A 188 25.02 4.72 3.84
N ARG A 189 24.04 5.64 3.94
CA ARG A 189 22.68 5.42 3.44
C ARG A 189 22.67 5.40 1.92
N ARG A 190 21.93 4.46 1.34
CA ARG A 190 21.77 4.22 -0.11
C ARG A 190 20.28 4.26 -0.49
N GLY A 191 19.98 4.03 -1.77
CA GLY A 191 18.62 4.18 -2.32
C GLY A 191 18.13 5.61 -2.33
N LEU A 192 16.83 5.78 -2.17
CA LEU A 192 16.13 7.05 -1.98
C LEU A 192 15.99 7.42 -0.49
N GLY A 193 16.49 6.58 0.42
CA GLY A 193 16.44 6.85 1.86
C GLY A 193 15.07 6.56 2.45
N LEU A 194 14.28 5.71 1.81
CA LEU A 194 12.89 5.47 2.16
C LEU A 194 12.73 4.32 3.15
N ARG A 195 11.74 4.44 4.02
CA ARG A 195 11.19 3.37 4.85
C ARG A 195 9.75 3.15 4.43
N VAL A 196 9.35 1.89 4.26
CA VAL A 196 7.97 1.55 3.95
C VAL A 196 7.39 0.67 5.05
N GLU A 197 6.33 1.14 5.71
CA GLU A 197 5.48 0.28 6.52
C GLU A 197 4.43 -0.39 5.64
N VAL A 198 4.27 -1.69 5.77
CA VAL A 198 3.32 -2.47 4.97
C VAL A 198 2.34 -3.17 5.89
N ARG A 199 1.05 -2.95 5.63
CA ARG A 199 -0.05 -3.65 6.30
C ARG A 199 -0.91 -4.38 5.30
N GLY A 200 -1.33 -5.58 5.68
CA GLY A 200 -2.34 -6.35 4.98
C GLY A 200 -3.54 -6.55 5.89
N PHE A 201 -4.75 -6.34 5.39
CA PHE A 201 -5.99 -6.49 6.16
C PHE A 201 -6.95 -7.43 5.46
N GLN A 202 -7.53 -8.35 6.23
CA GLN A 202 -8.60 -9.22 5.77
C GLN A 202 -9.64 -9.41 6.87
N TRP A 203 -10.88 -9.00 6.57
CA TRP A 203 -12.04 -9.21 7.44
C TRP A 203 -12.78 -10.48 7.02
N ALA A 204 -13.25 -11.25 7.99
CA ALA A 204 -14.16 -12.38 7.83
C ALA A 204 -15.64 -11.91 7.65
N ASN A 205 -15.84 -10.75 7.02
CA ASN A 205 -17.15 -10.19 6.71
C ASN A 205 -17.55 -10.58 5.27
N PRO A 206 -18.78 -11.08 5.02
CA PRO A 206 -19.27 -11.39 3.67
C PRO A 206 -19.16 -10.24 2.67
N GLN A 207 -19.26 -8.98 3.11
CA GLN A 207 -19.13 -7.80 2.24
C GLN A 207 -17.70 -7.61 1.73
N ALA A 208 -16.70 -8.12 2.44
CA ALA A 208 -15.27 -8.05 2.08
C ALA A 208 -14.73 -9.40 1.58
N GLN A 209 -15.59 -10.38 1.29
CA GLN A 209 -15.17 -11.76 1.08
C GLN A 209 -14.15 -11.96 -0.03
N ASN A 210 -14.27 -11.19 -1.10
CA ASN A 210 -13.41 -11.26 -2.28
C ASN A 210 -12.48 -10.04 -2.38
N VAL A 211 -12.06 -9.47 -1.25
CA VAL A 211 -11.12 -8.35 -1.20
C VAL A 211 -10.08 -8.61 -0.10
N VAL A 212 -8.82 -8.27 -0.39
CA VAL A 212 -7.75 -8.14 0.60
C VAL A 212 -7.15 -6.75 0.43
N PHE A 213 -6.90 -6.06 1.53
CA PHE A 213 -6.46 -4.67 1.50
C PHE A 213 -4.98 -4.62 1.85
N TRP A 214 -4.22 -3.81 1.11
CA TRP A 214 -2.80 -3.58 1.36
C TRP A 214 -2.55 -2.08 1.48
N HIS A 215 -1.93 -1.67 2.58
CA HIS A 215 -1.59 -0.29 2.86
C HIS A 215 -0.07 -0.15 2.94
N TYR A 216 0.45 0.90 2.28
CA TYR A 216 1.87 1.20 2.19
C TYR A 216 2.12 2.63 2.67
N ASP A 217 2.68 2.78 3.88
CA ASP A 217 3.09 4.07 4.42
C ASP A 217 4.57 4.30 4.10
N ILE A 218 4.89 5.32 3.31
CA ILE A 218 6.25 5.57 2.80
C ILE A 218 6.79 6.85 3.44
N THR A 219 7.83 6.68 4.26
CA THR A 219 8.52 7.78 4.93
C THR A 219 9.88 8.05 4.30
N ASN A 220 10.17 9.32 3.98
CA ASN A 220 11.53 9.76 3.68
C ASN A 220 12.32 9.97 4.99
N GLU A 221 13.25 9.06 5.30
CA GLU A 221 14.12 9.19 6.47
C GLU A 221 15.42 9.93 6.18
N GLY A 222 15.68 10.24 4.91
CA GLY A 222 16.85 10.97 4.43
C GLY A 222 16.78 12.47 4.68
N THR A 223 17.59 13.21 3.93
CA THR A 223 17.54 14.69 3.86
C THR A 223 17.42 15.21 2.44
N THR A 224 17.40 14.33 1.44
CA THR A 224 17.09 14.72 0.06
C THR A 224 15.59 14.99 -0.04
N ASP A 225 15.26 16.14 -0.61
CA ASP A 225 13.89 16.49 -0.96
C ASP A 225 13.53 15.93 -2.33
N TYR A 226 12.35 15.32 -2.43
CA TYR A 226 11.78 14.70 -3.62
C TYR A 226 10.50 15.39 -4.11
N ASN A 227 10.16 16.56 -3.56
CA ASN A 227 8.99 17.33 -3.92
C ASN A 227 8.81 17.44 -5.45
N GLU A 228 7.62 17.06 -5.92
CA GLU A 228 7.23 17.06 -7.34
C GLU A 228 8.11 16.19 -8.27
N ASN A 229 8.87 15.25 -7.71
CA ASN A 229 9.90 14.49 -8.43
C ASN A 229 9.98 13.02 -7.98
N ILE A 230 8.86 12.51 -7.46
CA ILE A 230 8.70 11.13 -7.00
C ILE A 230 7.35 10.58 -7.45
N ILE A 231 7.36 9.33 -7.91
CA ILE A 231 6.18 8.60 -8.38
C ILE A 231 6.01 7.39 -7.47
N PHE A 232 4.79 7.19 -7.00
CA PHE A 232 4.36 6.00 -6.29
C PHE A 232 3.44 5.20 -7.20
N GLY A 233 3.59 3.88 -7.20
CA GLY A 233 2.72 3.02 -7.97
C GLY A 233 2.75 1.58 -7.51
N LEU A 234 1.98 0.76 -8.22
CA LEU A 234 1.91 -0.68 -8.02
C LEU A 234 2.25 -1.37 -9.33
N TYR A 235 3.10 -2.38 -9.25
CA TYR A 235 3.33 -3.32 -10.34
C TYR A 235 2.49 -4.57 -10.07
N PHE A 236 1.72 -4.97 -11.08
CA PHE A 236 0.84 -6.13 -11.04
C PHE A 236 1.28 -7.13 -12.10
N ASP A 237 1.68 -8.31 -11.66
CA ASP A 237 1.88 -9.49 -12.49
C ASP A 237 0.66 -10.39 -12.26
N SER A 238 -0.33 -10.25 -13.13
CA SER A 238 -1.52 -11.10 -13.10
C SER A 238 -1.20 -12.45 -13.75
N GLY A 239 -1.83 -13.50 -13.22
CA GLY A 239 -1.79 -14.86 -13.75
C GLY A 239 -3.16 -15.50 -13.48
N VAL A 240 -4.19 -14.99 -14.16
CA VAL A 240 -5.58 -15.39 -13.93
C VAL A 240 -5.78 -16.81 -14.43
N GLY A 241 -6.10 -17.74 -13.52
CA GLY A 241 -6.16 -19.17 -13.86
C GLY A 241 -4.94 -19.96 -13.38
N GLY A 242 -3.91 -19.27 -12.86
CA GLY A 242 -2.69 -19.83 -12.31
C GLY A 242 -1.52 -19.82 -13.30
N SER A 243 -0.52 -20.66 -13.05
CA SER A 243 0.69 -20.70 -13.89
C SER A 243 0.80 -21.94 -14.77
N ALA A 244 -0.16 -22.87 -14.68
CA ALA A 244 -0.07 -24.19 -15.28
C ALA A 244 -0.82 -24.25 -16.61
N LEU A 245 -0.56 -25.28 -17.41
CA LEU A 245 -1.28 -25.48 -18.68
C LEU A 245 -2.75 -25.86 -18.43
N SER A 246 -3.70 -25.07 -18.92
CA SER A 246 -5.13 -25.46 -18.95
C SER A 246 -5.48 -26.28 -20.19
N CYS A 247 -6.77 -26.54 -20.36
CA CYS A 247 -7.32 -27.21 -21.53
C CYS A 247 -7.36 -26.36 -22.79
N ASP A 248 -7.05 -25.07 -22.73
CA ASP A 248 -6.82 -24.25 -23.92
C ASP A 248 -5.45 -24.55 -24.56
N GLY A 249 -4.59 -25.32 -23.89
CA GLY A 249 -3.27 -25.72 -24.38
C GLY A 249 -2.26 -24.57 -24.35
N ILE A 250 -2.54 -23.55 -23.54
CA ILE A 250 -1.69 -22.40 -23.23
C ILE A 250 -1.44 -22.42 -21.72
N PHE A 251 -0.32 -21.85 -21.28
CA PHE A 251 -0.08 -21.63 -19.86
C PHE A 251 -0.84 -20.37 -19.45
N GLU A 252 -1.65 -20.41 -18.39
CA GLU A 252 -2.59 -19.30 -18.12
C GLU A 252 -1.91 -17.94 -17.84
N SER A 253 -0.65 -17.95 -17.41
CA SER A 253 0.13 -16.71 -17.28
C SER A 253 0.47 -16.03 -18.62
N ASP A 254 0.18 -16.66 -19.78
CA ASP A 254 0.63 -16.23 -21.12
C ASP A 254 -0.49 -15.68 -22.02
N ASP A 255 -1.75 -15.71 -21.58
CA ASP A 255 -2.92 -15.24 -22.35
C ASP A 255 -3.86 -14.30 -21.59
N ASP A 256 -3.42 -13.78 -20.45
CA ASP A 256 -4.13 -12.74 -19.72
C ASP A 256 -4.28 -11.43 -20.51
N ASN A 257 -5.45 -10.81 -20.35
CA ASN A 257 -5.75 -9.46 -20.81
C ASN A 257 -5.92 -8.53 -19.62
N ALA A 258 -5.79 -7.23 -19.88
CA ALA A 258 -5.97 -6.19 -18.89
C ALA A 258 -6.76 -5.02 -19.48
N TYR A 259 -7.52 -4.33 -18.62
CA TYR A 259 -8.23 -3.12 -18.97
C TYR A 259 -8.13 -2.09 -17.84
N TYR A 260 -8.08 -0.82 -18.23
CA TYR A 260 -8.11 0.31 -17.31
C TYR A 260 -9.44 1.05 -17.44
N ASP A 261 -10.32 0.82 -16.47
CA ASP A 261 -11.65 1.38 -16.42
C ASP A 261 -11.68 2.70 -15.63
N ARG A 262 -12.20 3.73 -16.29
CA ARG A 262 -12.38 5.08 -15.76
C ARG A 262 -13.86 5.47 -15.64
N SER A 263 -14.76 4.54 -15.91
CA SER A 263 -16.21 4.79 -15.94
C SER A 263 -16.81 5.02 -14.55
N PHE A 264 -16.08 4.67 -13.48
CA PHE A 264 -16.47 4.95 -12.10
C PHE A 264 -16.07 6.36 -11.62
N ASN A 265 -15.40 7.16 -12.45
CA ASN A 265 -15.18 8.57 -12.14
C ASN A 265 -16.50 9.33 -12.21
N THR A 266 -16.89 9.94 -11.09
CA THR A 266 -18.07 10.78 -10.95
C THR A 266 -17.68 12.26 -10.85
N LYS A 267 -18.67 13.13 -10.69
CA LYS A 267 -18.43 14.56 -10.41
C LYS A 267 -17.78 14.84 -9.06
N THR A 268 -17.64 13.84 -8.19
CA THR A 268 -17.18 14.03 -6.80
C THR A 268 -16.25 12.92 -6.30
N GLN A 269 -15.95 11.92 -7.13
CA GLN A 269 -15.06 10.82 -6.78
C GLN A 269 -14.38 10.27 -8.03
N ASN A 270 -13.05 10.18 -8.02
CA ASN A 270 -12.25 9.60 -9.10
C ASN A 270 -11.83 8.16 -8.77
N LEU A 271 -12.77 7.21 -8.88
CA LEU A 271 -12.46 5.79 -8.72
C LEU A 271 -12.03 5.19 -10.07
N ASN A 272 -10.78 4.76 -10.15
CA ASN A 272 -10.28 4.04 -11.32
C ASN A 272 -9.98 2.58 -10.97
N LEU A 273 -10.33 1.67 -11.86
CA LEU A 273 -10.17 0.23 -11.68
C LEU A 273 -9.28 -0.33 -12.80
N VAL A 274 -8.22 -1.03 -12.42
CA VAL A 274 -7.51 -1.91 -13.34
C VAL A 274 -8.02 -3.32 -13.10
N TYR A 275 -8.38 -4.06 -14.15
CA TYR A 275 -8.72 -5.45 -13.98
C TYR A 275 -8.13 -6.33 -15.08
N THR A 276 -7.85 -7.58 -14.73
CA THR A 276 -7.31 -8.60 -15.62
C THR A 276 -8.21 -9.82 -15.68
N TRP A 277 -8.15 -10.55 -16.80
CA TRP A 277 -8.91 -11.77 -17.02
C TRP A 277 -8.18 -12.70 -17.98
N ASP A 278 -8.39 -13.99 -17.79
CA ASP A 278 -8.00 -15.00 -18.77
C ASP A 278 -8.85 -14.85 -20.03
N LYS A 279 -8.21 -14.92 -21.19
CA LYS A 279 -8.84 -14.69 -22.50
C LYS A 279 -9.97 -15.68 -22.81
N PHE A 280 -9.83 -16.93 -22.36
CA PHE A 280 -10.77 -18.01 -22.68
C PHE A 280 -11.74 -18.32 -21.53
N GLY A 281 -11.51 -17.75 -20.36
CA GLY A 281 -12.29 -17.95 -19.15
C GLY A 281 -11.98 -19.27 -18.43
N HIS A 282 -10.80 -19.86 -18.66
CA HIS A 282 -10.39 -21.12 -18.07
C HIS A 282 -9.14 -20.96 -17.20
N GLY A 283 -8.86 -21.99 -16.42
CA GLY A 283 -7.76 -22.05 -15.47
C GLY A 283 -7.57 -23.46 -14.94
N LYS A 284 -6.49 -23.67 -14.19
CA LYS A 284 -6.25 -24.94 -13.49
C LYS A 284 -6.53 -24.79 -12.00
N ASP A 285 -7.40 -25.66 -11.50
CA ASP A 285 -7.79 -25.70 -10.10
C ASP A 285 -7.79 -27.15 -9.57
N LEU A 286 -8.27 -27.38 -8.34
CA LEU A 286 -8.33 -28.72 -7.76
C LEU A 286 -9.42 -29.61 -8.39
N SER A 287 -10.35 -29.05 -9.16
CA SER A 287 -11.40 -29.78 -9.86
C SER A 287 -10.94 -30.30 -11.24
N GLY A 288 -9.96 -29.63 -11.86
CA GLY A 288 -9.40 -30.04 -13.15
C GLY A 288 -8.56 -28.95 -13.82
N ASN A 289 -8.37 -29.11 -15.13
CA ASN A 289 -7.61 -28.18 -15.98
C ASN A 289 -8.48 -27.26 -16.85
N CYS A 290 -9.78 -27.16 -16.55
CA CYS A 290 -10.74 -26.28 -17.23
C CYS A 290 -11.66 -25.56 -16.21
N GLY A 291 -11.13 -25.17 -15.05
CA GLY A 291 -11.91 -24.42 -14.07
C GLY A 291 -12.28 -23.05 -14.62
N THR A 292 -13.49 -22.57 -14.36
CA THR A 292 -13.91 -21.24 -14.84
C THR A 292 -13.25 -20.14 -14.02
N THR A 293 -12.57 -19.20 -14.70
CA THR A 293 -11.94 -18.05 -14.05
C THR A 293 -12.88 -16.87 -13.87
N GLY A 294 -12.57 -16.04 -12.87
CA GLY A 294 -13.16 -14.71 -12.69
C GLY A 294 -12.25 -13.59 -13.20
N TYR A 295 -12.45 -12.40 -12.65
CA TYR A 295 -11.61 -11.22 -12.87
C TYR A 295 -10.75 -10.95 -11.62
N LEU A 296 -9.51 -10.50 -11.81
CA LEU A 296 -8.71 -9.91 -10.75
C LEU A 296 -8.71 -8.39 -10.91
N GLY A 297 -9.19 -7.65 -9.90
CA GLY A 297 -9.26 -6.20 -9.89
C GLY A 297 -8.25 -5.57 -8.93
N TYR A 298 -7.74 -4.40 -9.30
CA TYR A 298 -6.86 -3.56 -8.50
C TYR A 298 -7.43 -2.14 -8.47
N ALA A 299 -7.66 -1.62 -7.26
CA ALA A 299 -8.16 -0.27 -7.04
C ALA A 299 -7.35 0.40 -5.93
N TYR A 300 -7.00 1.66 -6.14
CA TYR A 300 -6.56 2.52 -5.05
C TYR A 300 -7.79 3.00 -4.30
N LEU A 301 -7.80 2.77 -2.99
CA LEU A 301 -8.77 3.36 -2.07
C LEU A 301 -8.19 4.59 -1.38
N GLU A 302 -6.86 4.63 -1.29
CA GLU A 302 -6.09 5.69 -0.69
C GLU A 302 -4.85 5.96 -1.55
N THR A 303 -4.53 7.23 -1.74
CA THR A 303 -3.32 7.68 -2.45
C THR A 303 -2.64 8.82 -1.68
N PRO A 304 -1.36 9.12 -1.94
CA PRO A 304 -0.75 10.32 -1.39
C PRO A 304 -1.55 11.58 -1.76
N GLY A 305 -1.62 12.54 -0.85
CA GLY A 305 -2.30 13.82 -1.07
C GLY A 305 -1.38 14.99 -1.38
N LYS A 306 -1.94 16.12 -1.84
CA LYS A 306 -1.23 17.38 -2.14
C LYS A 306 -1.78 18.58 -1.36
N PRO A 307 -1.64 18.57 -0.03
CA PRO A 307 -2.38 19.46 0.87
C PRO A 307 -1.91 20.93 0.91
N GLY A 308 -1.16 21.38 -0.09
CA GLY A 308 -0.62 22.74 -0.15
C GLY A 308 -0.42 23.28 -1.55
N ASP A 309 -1.05 22.66 -2.56
CA ASP A 309 -1.05 23.20 -3.92
C ASP A 309 -2.24 24.14 -4.19
N GLY A 310 -3.17 24.27 -3.24
CA GLY A 310 -4.36 25.11 -3.35
C GLY A 310 -5.43 24.58 -4.31
N ILE A 311 -5.37 23.29 -4.64
CA ILE A 311 -6.31 22.60 -5.54
C ILE A 311 -7.02 21.50 -4.76
N ASP A 312 -8.33 21.37 -4.98
CA ASP A 312 -9.16 20.24 -4.55
C ASP A 312 -8.90 19.05 -5.50
N ASN A 313 -7.93 18.19 -5.16
CA ASN A 313 -7.36 17.16 -6.04
C ASN A 313 -8.31 15.95 -6.19
N ASP A 314 -9.04 15.57 -5.13
CA ASP A 314 -10.03 14.49 -5.16
C ASP A 314 -11.47 14.97 -5.37
N ASN A 315 -11.66 16.29 -5.43
CA ASN A 315 -12.86 16.96 -5.89
C ASN A 315 -14.05 16.75 -4.94
N ASP A 316 -13.75 16.74 -3.65
CA ASP A 316 -14.73 16.51 -2.59
C ASP A 316 -15.33 17.81 -2.01
N GLY A 317 -14.76 18.97 -2.37
CA GLY A 317 -15.20 20.30 -1.96
C GLY A 317 -14.41 20.93 -0.82
N ILE A 318 -13.42 20.24 -0.29
CA ILE A 318 -12.44 20.75 0.67
C ILE A 318 -11.13 21.03 -0.10
N VAL A 319 -10.31 21.94 0.40
CA VAL A 319 -9.03 22.32 -0.23
C VAL A 319 -7.97 22.32 0.87
N ASP A 320 -6.75 21.89 0.53
CA ASP A 320 -5.55 21.92 1.40
C ASP A 320 -5.70 21.07 2.70
N GLU A 321 -6.25 19.86 2.58
CA GLU A 321 -6.54 18.96 3.71
C GLU A 321 -5.30 18.27 4.26
N LYS A 322 -5.02 18.44 5.55
CA LYS A 322 -3.80 17.93 6.17
C LYS A 322 -4.11 16.91 7.23
N ARG A 323 -3.50 15.73 7.09
CA ARG A 323 -3.54 14.65 8.07
C ARG A 323 -2.52 14.76 9.22
N ASP A 324 -1.87 15.91 9.30
CA ASP A 324 -0.93 16.28 10.35
C ASP A 324 -1.15 17.72 10.84
N GLY A 325 -2.34 18.27 10.57
CA GLY A 325 -2.71 19.65 10.89
C GLY A 325 -3.02 19.86 12.37
N GLY A 326 -3.43 18.78 13.05
CA GLY A 326 -3.94 18.84 14.41
C GLY A 326 -5.33 19.48 14.48
N PRO A 327 -5.95 19.55 15.67
CA PRO A 327 -7.41 19.73 15.79
C PRO A 327 -7.93 21.12 15.40
N GLY A 328 -7.07 22.05 15.00
CA GLY A 328 -7.50 23.39 14.60
C GLY A 328 -8.21 24.17 15.72
N ALA A 329 -9.23 24.93 15.34
CA ALA A 329 -10.03 25.76 16.23
C ALA A 329 -11.35 25.07 16.62
N LEU A 330 -11.80 25.25 17.86
CA LEU A 330 -13.10 24.76 18.31
C LEU A 330 -14.21 25.76 17.98
N LEU A 331 -15.21 25.34 17.22
CA LEU A 331 -16.48 26.06 17.02
C LEU A 331 -17.58 25.42 17.87
N THR A 332 -18.42 26.24 18.50
CA THR A 332 -19.34 25.79 19.57
C THR A 332 -20.81 26.06 19.29
N SER A 333 -21.14 26.41 18.05
CA SER A 333 -22.51 26.63 17.62
C SER A 333 -22.71 26.34 16.13
N GLN A 334 -23.91 25.89 15.76
CA GLN A 334 -24.26 25.65 14.35
C GLN A 334 -24.08 26.87 13.43
N PRO A 335 -24.43 28.12 13.84
CA PRO A 335 -24.18 29.28 13.01
C PRO A 335 -22.69 29.55 12.74
N GLU A 336 -21.81 29.29 13.71
CA GLU A 336 -20.35 29.42 13.53
C GLU A 336 -19.84 28.37 12.54
N ILE A 337 -20.26 27.11 12.71
CA ILE A 337 -19.88 26.00 11.81
C ILE A 337 -20.39 26.28 10.39
N GLU A 338 -21.65 26.69 10.23
CA GLU A 338 -22.23 27.01 8.92
C GLU A 338 -21.51 28.19 8.26
N ALA A 339 -21.13 29.22 9.01
CA ALA A 339 -20.37 30.34 8.47
C ALA A 339 -18.97 29.91 8.01
N TYR A 340 -18.30 29.03 8.78
CA TYR A 340 -16.98 28.51 8.42
C TYR A 340 -17.05 27.69 7.13
N VAL A 341 -17.89 26.65 7.09
CA VAL A 341 -18.06 25.75 5.93
C VAL A 341 -18.36 26.56 4.66
N ARG A 342 -19.30 27.50 4.72
CA ARG A 342 -19.66 28.35 3.56
C ARG A 342 -18.55 29.30 3.10
N SER A 343 -17.60 29.61 3.97
CA SER A 343 -16.50 30.52 3.67
C SER A 343 -15.25 29.82 3.15
N ARG A 344 -15.11 28.52 3.40
CA ARG A 344 -13.90 27.74 3.09
C ARG A 344 -14.13 26.63 2.07
N TYR A 345 -15.32 26.02 2.03
CA TYR A 345 -15.58 24.83 1.21
C TYR A 345 -16.46 25.14 0.01
N ASP A 346 -16.33 24.33 -1.04
CA ASP A 346 -17.34 24.20 -2.08
C ASP A 346 -18.50 23.34 -1.54
N VAL A 347 -19.53 24.02 -1.04
CA VAL A 347 -20.70 23.38 -0.42
C VAL A 347 -21.48 22.50 -1.38
N GLU A 348 -21.42 22.73 -2.70
CA GLU A 348 -22.11 21.85 -3.67
C GLU A 348 -21.40 20.50 -3.75
N LYS A 349 -20.07 20.52 -3.92
CA LYS A 349 -19.26 19.30 -3.96
C LYS A 349 -19.26 18.56 -2.63
N TYR A 350 -19.03 19.28 -1.52
CA TYR A 350 -19.03 18.72 -0.18
C TYR A 350 -20.32 17.93 0.10
N ASN A 351 -21.47 18.54 -0.19
CA ASN A 351 -22.75 17.88 0.06
C ASN A 351 -23.01 16.68 -0.86
N ALA A 352 -22.36 16.63 -2.02
CA ALA A 352 -22.44 15.51 -2.94
C ALA A 352 -21.49 14.36 -2.53
N THR A 353 -20.38 14.64 -1.86
CA THR A 353 -19.46 13.63 -1.29
C THR A 353 -19.95 13.12 0.07
N PHE A 354 -20.06 13.99 1.06
CA PHE A 354 -20.25 13.62 2.48
C PHE A 354 -21.72 13.56 2.90
N SER A 355 -22.63 13.69 1.94
CA SER A 355 -24.01 14.12 2.21
C SER A 355 -24.05 15.52 2.85
N ASN A 356 -25.24 16.11 3.00
CA ASN A 356 -25.41 17.46 3.53
C ASN A 356 -24.59 17.71 4.82
N PHE A 357 -23.70 18.71 4.85
CA PHE A 357 -22.86 19.02 6.03
C PHE A 357 -23.67 19.18 7.33
N LYS A 358 -24.94 19.60 7.24
CA LYS A 358 -25.83 19.72 8.40
C LYS A 358 -26.24 18.39 9.03
N SER A 359 -26.00 17.27 8.34
CA SER A 359 -26.25 15.92 8.85
C SER A 359 -25.05 15.30 9.56
N ARG A 360 -23.86 15.91 9.42
CA ARG A 360 -22.62 15.40 9.98
C ARG A 360 -22.64 15.46 11.52
N PRO A 361 -22.03 14.47 12.20
CA PRO A 361 -22.02 14.36 13.66
C PRO A 361 -21.65 15.66 14.38
N ALA A 362 -20.54 16.30 14.02
CA ALA A 362 -20.04 17.50 14.70
C ALA A 362 -21.01 18.71 14.57
N TYR A 363 -21.61 18.89 13.38
CA TYR A 363 -22.64 19.91 13.16
C TYR A 363 -23.88 19.67 14.04
N ARG A 364 -24.34 18.42 14.14
CA ARG A 364 -25.51 18.07 14.97
C ARG A 364 -25.22 18.25 16.45
N ALA A 365 -23.99 17.97 16.89
CA ALA A 365 -23.52 18.21 18.24
C ALA A 365 -23.32 19.71 18.55
N SER A 366 -23.35 20.59 17.55
CA SER A 366 -23.01 22.01 17.68
C SER A 366 -21.60 22.23 18.24
N ARG A 367 -20.68 21.30 17.96
CA ARG A 367 -19.32 21.30 18.47
C ARG A 367 -18.43 20.66 17.41
N TRP A 368 -17.48 21.43 16.89
CA TRP A 368 -16.62 20.97 15.80
C TRP A 368 -15.21 21.54 15.96
N TRP A 369 -14.21 20.69 15.71
CA TRP A 369 -12.80 21.05 15.66
C TRP A 369 -12.42 21.20 14.20
N THR A 370 -11.96 22.38 13.77
CA THR A 370 -11.80 22.67 12.33
C THR A 370 -10.71 21.88 11.62
N GLY A 371 -9.91 21.11 12.35
CA GLY A 371 -8.96 20.16 11.76
C GLY A 371 -9.54 18.75 11.57
N ASP A 372 -10.82 18.53 11.88
CA ASP A 372 -11.61 17.38 11.39
C ASP A 372 -12.42 17.92 10.20
N GLU A 373 -11.76 18.07 9.04
CA GLU A 373 -12.28 18.91 7.95
C GLU A 373 -13.64 18.46 7.43
N ASP A 374 -13.97 17.17 7.58
CA ASP A 374 -15.20 16.56 7.10
C ASP A 374 -16.34 16.48 8.14
N LEU A 375 -16.13 16.94 9.38
CA LEU A 375 -17.14 17.09 10.44
C LEU A 375 -17.71 15.77 11.02
N ASP A 376 -17.05 14.62 10.90
CA ASP A 376 -17.54 13.40 11.56
C ASP A 376 -16.86 13.00 12.86
N TRP A 377 -15.79 13.68 13.29
CA TRP A 377 -15.26 13.44 14.61
C TRP A 377 -16.21 13.95 15.72
N VAL A 378 -16.55 13.08 16.68
CA VAL A 378 -17.27 13.47 17.90
C VAL A 378 -16.72 12.75 19.12
N ALA A 379 -16.61 13.48 20.23
CA ALA A 379 -15.96 13.00 21.43
C ALA A 379 -16.63 11.73 22.00
N GLU A 380 -17.96 11.60 21.88
CA GLU A 380 -18.69 10.46 22.40
C GLU A 380 -18.33 9.12 21.74
N LEU A 381 -17.75 9.14 20.54
CA LEU A 381 -17.45 7.94 19.75
C LEU A 381 -15.97 7.74 19.46
N HIS A 382 -15.18 8.81 19.41
CA HIS A 382 -13.83 8.76 18.84
C HIS A 382 -12.73 9.21 19.81
N ASP A 383 -13.07 9.79 20.97
CA ASP A 383 -12.15 10.30 22.00
C ASP A 383 -11.44 9.15 22.76
N THR A 384 -10.65 8.40 22.00
CA THR A 384 -10.00 7.13 22.36
C THR A 384 -8.55 7.31 22.77
N GLY A 385 -8.01 8.52 22.67
CA GLY A 385 -6.61 8.79 22.91
C GLY A 385 -5.68 8.32 21.79
N ALA A 386 -4.39 8.59 21.98
CA ALA A 386 -3.33 8.31 21.02
C ALA A 386 -3.13 6.81 20.70
N ASP A 387 -3.56 5.92 21.58
CA ASP A 387 -3.47 4.47 21.43
C ASP A 387 -4.74 3.85 20.83
N GLY A 388 -5.75 4.66 20.48
CA GLY A 388 -6.94 4.29 19.72
C GLY A 388 -7.86 3.30 20.44
N VAL A 389 -7.74 3.15 21.76
CA VAL A 389 -8.50 2.19 22.58
C VAL A 389 -9.10 2.87 23.80
N PHE A 390 -10.44 2.85 23.91
CA PHE A 390 -11.12 3.30 25.13
C PHE A 390 -10.71 2.52 26.38
N GLY A 391 -10.60 3.24 27.50
CA GLY A 391 -10.39 2.76 28.86
C GLY A 391 -8.92 2.56 29.24
N THR A 392 -7.97 2.98 28.39
CA THR A 392 -6.52 2.83 28.63
C THR A 392 -5.95 3.99 29.45
N ASN A 393 -6.66 5.12 29.52
CA ASN A 393 -6.28 6.41 30.11
C ASN A 393 -4.96 6.93 29.54
N ASP A 394 -4.76 6.75 28.23
CA ASP A 394 -3.62 7.28 27.50
C ASP A 394 -3.84 8.77 27.10
N PRO A 395 -2.82 9.47 26.58
CA PRO A 395 -2.95 10.89 26.23
C PRO A 395 -4.03 11.13 25.17
N GLY A 396 -4.85 12.15 25.42
CA GLY A 396 -5.96 12.53 24.54
C GLY A 396 -7.29 11.95 25.00
N GLU A 397 -7.29 10.78 25.66
CA GLU A 397 -8.54 10.08 25.97
C GLU A 397 -9.46 10.87 26.92
N GLY A 398 -10.70 11.08 26.47
CA GLY A 398 -11.77 11.71 27.25
C GLY A 398 -11.59 13.22 27.46
N ASP A 399 -10.70 13.87 26.72
CA ASP A 399 -10.42 15.30 26.86
C ASP A 399 -11.34 16.20 26.02
N GLY A 400 -12.16 15.60 25.15
CA GLY A 400 -13.11 16.26 24.26
C GLY A 400 -12.47 17.00 23.09
N ARG A 401 -11.23 16.64 22.72
CA ARG A 401 -10.43 17.19 21.64
C ARG A 401 -9.79 16.07 20.80
N PRO A 402 -9.89 16.13 19.45
CA PRO A 402 -9.27 15.15 18.59
C PRO A 402 -7.77 15.02 18.84
N THR A 403 -7.30 13.79 18.88
CA THR A 403 -5.92 13.40 19.14
C THR A 403 -5.41 12.44 18.07
N ASN A 404 -4.18 12.65 17.57
CA ASN A 404 -3.56 11.76 16.58
C ASN A 404 -3.54 10.30 17.08
N GLY A 405 -4.18 9.41 16.32
CA GLY A 405 -4.32 7.99 16.68
C GLY A 405 -5.77 7.56 16.87
N GLU A 406 -6.65 8.51 17.20
CA GLU A 406 -8.09 8.33 17.24
C GLU A 406 -8.67 8.07 15.86
N THR A 407 -9.77 7.33 15.74
CA THR A 407 -10.47 7.12 14.47
C THR A 407 -11.12 8.41 13.96
N ASN A 408 -11.24 8.54 12.65
CA ASN A 408 -11.88 9.70 12.00
C ASN A 408 -11.19 11.03 12.36
N PHE A 409 -9.87 11.02 12.40
CA PHE A 409 -9.08 12.24 12.60
C PHE A 409 -7.66 12.12 12.05
N ASP A 410 -7.21 13.15 11.35
CA ASP A 410 -5.87 13.33 10.79
C ASP A 410 -5.42 12.05 10.03
N ARG A 411 -4.33 11.42 10.48
CA ARG A 411 -3.71 10.22 9.87
C ARG A 411 -4.63 9.01 9.82
N THR A 412 -5.72 8.97 10.58
CA THR A 412 -6.64 7.82 10.58
C THR A 412 -7.86 8.05 9.71
N ASP A 413 -8.11 9.30 9.30
CA ASP A 413 -9.19 9.64 8.40
C ASP A 413 -8.69 9.72 6.96
N LEU A 414 -9.34 8.96 6.08
CA LEU A 414 -9.05 8.99 4.66
C LEU A 414 -9.60 10.26 4.00
N HIS A 415 -10.70 10.79 4.54
CA HIS A 415 -11.42 11.95 4.04
C HIS A 415 -10.83 13.29 4.48
N GLU A 416 -9.71 13.27 5.19
CA GLU A 416 -8.90 14.46 5.50
C GLU A 416 -7.62 14.50 4.66
N SER A 417 -7.64 13.85 3.50
CA SER A 417 -6.52 13.77 2.58
C SER A 417 -6.91 14.32 1.23
N ASP A 418 -6.23 15.36 0.77
CA ASP A 418 -6.40 15.91 -0.57
C ASP A 418 -5.80 14.98 -1.63
N GLN A 419 -6.49 13.88 -1.94
CA GLN A 419 -5.91 12.73 -2.65
C GLN A 419 -5.66 13.02 -4.14
N ILE A 420 -4.47 12.67 -4.63
CA ILE A 420 -4.12 12.87 -6.04
C ILE A 420 -4.83 11.83 -6.95
N GLY A 421 -5.13 10.65 -6.41
CA GLY A 421 -5.69 9.53 -7.17
C GLY A 421 -4.70 8.90 -8.14
N LEU A 422 -5.22 8.09 -9.07
CA LEU A 422 -4.40 7.40 -10.07
C LEU A 422 -4.12 8.31 -11.29
N THR A 423 -2.87 8.75 -11.41
CA THR A 423 -2.42 9.69 -12.44
C THR A 423 -1.69 9.04 -13.62
N GLY A 424 -1.42 7.74 -13.57
CA GLY A 424 -0.61 7.03 -14.57
C GLY A 424 -1.04 5.58 -14.73
N PHE A 425 -0.99 5.05 -15.96
CA PHE A 425 -1.14 3.62 -16.21
C PHE A 425 -0.30 3.16 -17.41
N LYS A 426 0.24 1.93 -17.35
CA LYS A 426 1.02 1.31 -18.43
C LYS A 426 0.75 -0.19 -18.49
N PHE A 427 0.15 -0.66 -19.60
CA PHE A 427 0.11 -2.09 -19.90
C PHE A 427 1.51 -2.63 -20.19
N ASN A 428 1.92 -3.74 -19.56
CA ASN A 428 3.15 -4.44 -19.90
C ASN A 428 2.83 -5.58 -20.88
N ARG A 429 3.31 -5.49 -22.12
CA ARG A 429 3.11 -6.58 -23.09
C ARG A 429 4.00 -7.78 -22.73
N ILE A 430 3.36 -8.90 -22.42
CA ILE A 430 4.01 -10.19 -22.17
C ILE A 430 4.13 -11.00 -23.46
N ARG A 431 4.93 -12.07 -23.41
CA ARG A 431 5.05 -12.98 -24.55
C ARG A 431 3.68 -13.62 -24.77
N ALA A 432 3.10 -13.34 -25.92
CA ALA A 432 1.77 -13.82 -26.20
C ALA A 432 1.76 -15.32 -26.52
N GLY A 433 0.75 -16.03 -26.00
CA GLY A 433 0.50 -17.44 -26.31
C GLY A 433 0.26 -17.73 -27.80
N THR A 434 0.25 -19.02 -28.14
CA THR A 434 0.06 -19.49 -29.53
C THR A 434 -1.21 -18.90 -30.16
N GLY A 435 -1.08 -18.23 -31.31
CA GLY A 435 -2.22 -17.63 -32.03
C GLY A 435 -2.43 -16.13 -31.79
N ALA A 436 -1.58 -15.48 -31.01
CA ALA A 436 -1.60 -14.03 -30.84
C ALA A 436 -1.19 -13.26 -32.11
N PRO A 437 -1.77 -12.06 -32.35
CA PRO A 437 -1.50 -11.27 -33.54
C PRO A 437 -0.12 -10.58 -33.53
N SER A 438 0.60 -10.63 -32.40
CA SER A 438 1.90 -9.98 -32.21
C SER A 438 2.73 -10.75 -31.17
N ASP A 439 4.03 -10.81 -31.39
CA ASP A 439 5.04 -11.35 -30.46
C ASP A 439 5.78 -10.24 -29.69
N ALA A 440 5.33 -8.99 -29.83
CA ALA A 440 5.97 -7.84 -29.21
C ALA A 440 5.85 -7.90 -27.67
N VAL A 441 7.01 -7.91 -27.01
CA VAL A 441 7.12 -7.85 -25.55
C VAL A 441 7.82 -6.56 -25.14
N ASP A 442 7.36 -5.94 -24.05
CA ASP A 442 8.06 -4.78 -23.50
C ASP A 442 9.31 -5.27 -22.75
N GLY A 443 9.14 -6.27 -21.87
CA GLY A 443 10.21 -6.79 -21.01
C GLY A 443 10.73 -5.68 -20.10
N ILE A 444 9.82 -5.11 -19.31
CA ILE A 444 10.12 -4.05 -18.33
C ILE A 444 11.08 -4.57 -17.27
N GLU A 445 12.09 -3.77 -16.96
CA GLU A 445 13.07 -4.02 -15.89
C GLU A 445 13.05 -2.87 -14.89
N PHE A 446 13.27 -3.14 -13.62
CA PHE A 446 13.23 -2.14 -12.55
C PHE A 446 14.59 -1.45 -12.32
N TYR A 447 15.50 -1.54 -13.29
CA TYR A 447 16.83 -0.95 -13.22
C TYR A 447 17.28 -0.41 -14.58
N SER A 448 18.31 0.44 -14.57
CA SER A 448 18.88 1.02 -15.79
C SER A 448 19.75 0.01 -16.54
N SER A 449 19.12 -0.87 -17.31
CA SER A 449 19.77 -1.70 -18.34
C SER A 449 19.98 -0.92 -19.65
N THR A 450 20.27 -1.62 -20.75
CA THR A 450 20.34 -1.03 -22.10
C THR A 450 19.04 -0.38 -22.55
N LYS A 451 17.88 -0.88 -22.09
CA LYS A 451 16.56 -0.29 -22.40
C LYS A 451 16.21 0.91 -21.52
N ASN A 452 16.84 1.01 -20.34
CA ASN A 452 16.66 2.10 -19.38
C ASN A 452 15.20 2.39 -19.02
N TRP A 453 14.47 1.34 -18.65
CA TRP A 453 13.04 1.40 -18.29
C TRP A 453 12.68 2.40 -17.20
N PRO A 454 13.45 2.56 -16.10
CA PRO A 454 13.14 3.57 -15.08
C PRO A 454 12.99 4.98 -15.66
N ARG A 455 13.85 5.37 -16.60
CA ARG A 455 13.72 6.67 -17.30
C ARG A 455 12.45 6.74 -18.15
N LEU A 456 12.17 5.71 -18.94
CA LEU A 456 11.01 5.68 -19.83
C LEU A 456 9.69 5.72 -19.04
N LEU A 457 9.62 5.03 -17.91
CA LEU A 457 8.47 5.06 -17.01
C LEU A 457 8.34 6.42 -16.32
N TYR A 458 9.45 7.02 -15.87
CA TYR A 458 9.43 8.37 -15.31
C TYR A 458 8.90 9.38 -16.32
N GLU A 459 9.43 9.38 -17.54
CA GLU A 459 8.98 10.25 -18.63
C GLU A 459 7.50 10.03 -18.97
N LYS A 460 7.01 8.78 -18.97
CA LYS A 460 5.60 8.48 -19.22
C LYS A 460 4.69 8.98 -18.10
N PHE A 461 5.04 8.73 -16.84
CA PHE A 461 4.18 9.04 -15.70
C PHE A 461 4.26 10.51 -15.25
N THR A 462 5.26 11.24 -15.70
CA THR A 462 5.34 12.71 -15.53
C THR A 462 4.84 13.49 -16.74
N ASP A 463 4.41 12.81 -17.82
CA ASP A 463 3.80 13.48 -18.96
C ASP A 463 2.45 14.09 -18.53
N PRO A 464 2.23 15.40 -18.71
CA PRO A 464 0.96 16.05 -18.37
C PRO A 464 -0.21 15.55 -19.22
N VAL A 465 0.04 14.87 -20.34
CA VAL A 465 -0.99 14.24 -21.17
C VAL A 465 -1.11 12.77 -20.79
N PHE A 466 -2.17 12.46 -20.02
CA PHE A 466 -2.52 11.07 -19.72
C PHE A 466 -2.89 10.31 -21.00
N SER A 467 -1.94 9.57 -21.57
CA SER A 467 -2.18 8.56 -22.60
C SER A 467 -2.22 7.18 -21.94
N ALA A 468 -3.42 6.62 -21.85
CA ALA A 468 -3.65 5.25 -21.39
C ALA A 468 -2.90 4.24 -22.27
#